data_AF-A0A7C7PWG6-F1
#
_entry.id   AF-A0A7C7PWG6-F1
#
_cell.length_a   1.000
_cell.length_b   1.000
_cell.length_c   1.000
_cell.angle_alpha   90.00
_cell.angle_beta   90.00
_cell.angle_gamma   90.00
#
_symmetry.space_group_name_H-M   'P 1'
#
loop_
_entity.id
_entity.type
_entity.pdbx_description
1 polymer ?
#
loop_
_entity_poly.entity_id
_entity_poly.type
_entity_poly.pdbx_seq_one_letter_code
_entity_poly.pdbx_strand_id
1 'polypeptide(L)'
;MVESPDIKFEQISPSEFFYKNRDIAGFSSPSRSLYMSIRELVENALDAAEVGRILPEVYVQLTLEKDAGEESDVKIYKLRVEDDGIGVAGDYIPKAFATVLYGSKYGYRQSRGTFGLGGTMALLYGQITTNRPATVISSTGGKEIHKYQLMIDVIENKPRIISHEVLENRNKWRGTIIEFYLEADYTGSRAKIIEYFRNTAIVNPHATITFEDSRGRLYHFPRVIEKVPEPPRESKPHPVGVDVETMSRLLAATKASNLIGFLTSAFQKVGEKTARDILELAKIPYDLNPRRLTHEQVTELVEAIKKYGKFRAPDPTPLSPIGEEFLESGIRQMLKPDFLYVVQRPPASYSGYPFVVEAAVAYGGDIPPSDSIHLFRFANKIPLLYDERADVVWKVVTERIDWTTYKVPKVAPLAVITSICSPKIPYKTVGKEAIADRPEIERELTTAIRECARHLKLYLSRIEKREAAAKRLSIYAKYLPKIAEFAAKAAEKPQPPDVMPLLKKIGVTKEMVDKAREEEQAATELL
;
A
#
# COMPACT_ATOMS: atom_id res chain seq x y z
N MET A 1 -4.23 49.96 -38.15
CA MET A 1 -4.41 49.59 -36.73
C MET A 1 -4.86 48.14 -36.74
N VAL A 2 -4.02 47.22 -36.26
CA VAL A 2 -4.40 45.81 -36.13
C VAL A 2 -5.20 45.73 -34.83
N GLU A 3 -6.50 45.46 -34.93
CA GLU A 3 -7.33 45.21 -33.76
C GLU A 3 -6.69 44.07 -32.96
N SER A 4 -6.38 44.35 -31.69
CA SER A 4 -5.91 43.31 -30.79
C SER A 4 -7.07 42.31 -30.62
N PRO A 5 -6.85 40.99 -30.81
CA PRO A 5 -7.92 40.03 -30.69
C PRO A 5 -8.54 40.12 -29.29
N ASP A 6 -9.88 40.10 -29.22
CA ASP A 6 -10.63 40.10 -27.96
C ASP A 6 -10.38 38.78 -27.22
N ILE A 7 -9.39 38.79 -26.33
CA ILE A 7 -9.07 37.65 -25.47
C ILE A 7 -9.94 37.75 -24.21
N LYS A 8 -10.93 36.86 -24.09
CA LYS A 8 -11.69 36.67 -22.85
C LYS A 8 -10.88 35.85 -21.85
N PHE A 9 -10.72 36.39 -20.65
CA PHE A 9 -10.15 35.68 -19.50
C PHE A 9 -11.29 35.11 -18.65
N GLU A 10 -11.28 33.80 -18.42
CA GLU A 10 -12.29 33.10 -17.61
C GLU A 10 -11.61 32.29 -16.49
N GLN A 11 -12.25 32.24 -15.33
CA GLN A 11 -11.82 31.43 -14.19
C GLN A 11 -12.71 30.18 -14.10
N ILE A 12 -12.10 29.02 -13.93
CA ILE A 12 -12.81 27.74 -13.79
C ILE A 12 -12.72 27.23 -12.36
N SER A 13 -13.77 26.55 -11.89
CA SER A 13 -13.79 25.94 -10.56
C SER A 13 -12.93 24.66 -10.52
N PRO A 14 -12.54 24.17 -9.33
CA PRO A 14 -11.85 22.88 -9.22
C PRO A 14 -12.68 21.73 -9.80
N SER A 15 -13.99 21.70 -9.55
CA SER A 15 -14.89 20.69 -10.11
C SER A 15 -14.93 20.76 -11.63
N GLU A 16 -14.96 21.96 -12.21
CA GLU A 16 -14.93 22.16 -13.66
C GLU A 16 -13.59 21.75 -14.29
N PHE A 17 -12.48 22.06 -13.63
CA PHE A 17 -11.16 21.62 -14.06
C PHE A 17 -11.08 20.09 -14.16
N PHE A 18 -11.54 19.37 -13.13
CA PHE A 18 -11.53 17.91 -13.16
C PHE A 18 -12.59 17.31 -14.08
N TYR A 19 -13.73 17.97 -14.26
CA TYR A 19 -14.72 17.61 -15.28
C TYR A 19 -14.10 17.61 -16.68
N LYS A 20 -13.30 18.64 -16.99
CA LYS A 20 -12.57 18.79 -18.26
C LYS A 20 -11.33 17.88 -18.36
N ASN A 21 -10.69 17.55 -17.24
CA ASN A 21 -9.42 16.81 -17.18
C ASN A 21 -9.48 15.57 -16.29
N ARG A 22 -10.42 14.66 -16.58
CA ARG A 22 -10.69 13.47 -15.75
C ARG A 22 -9.50 12.51 -15.66
N ASP A 23 -8.69 12.47 -16.72
CA ASP A 23 -7.48 11.66 -16.80
C ASP A 23 -6.48 11.99 -15.68
N ILE A 24 -6.40 13.27 -15.29
CA ILE A 24 -5.47 13.74 -14.23
C ILE A 24 -5.84 13.11 -12.88
N ALA A 25 -7.12 12.90 -12.62
CA ALA A 25 -7.60 12.25 -11.39
C ALA A 25 -7.60 10.71 -11.47
N GLY A 26 -7.09 10.11 -12.55
CA GLY A 26 -7.06 8.67 -12.76
C GLY A 26 -8.33 8.07 -13.37
N PHE A 27 -9.29 8.90 -13.78
CA PHE A 27 -10.56 8.49 -14.40
C PHE A 27 -10.47 8.51 -15.93
N SER A 28 -9.49 7.78 -16.48
CA SER A 28 -9.13 7.87 -17.91
C SER A 28 -9.84 6.89 -18.83
N SER A 29 -10.37 5.80 -18.29
CA SER A 29 -11.13 4.81 -19.06
C SER A 29 -12.20 4.17 -18.19
N PRO A 30 -13.31 3.66 -18.73
CA PRO A 30 -14.38 3.03 -17.94
C PRO A 30 -13.88 1.90 -17.03
N SER A 31 -12.92 1.10 -17.51
CA SER A 31 -12.23 0.07 -16.72
C SER A 31 -11.45 0.67 -15.54
N ARG A 32 -10.62 1.70 -15.79
CA ARG A 32 -9.81 2.34 -14.74
C ARG A 32 -10.66 3.13 -13.74
N SER A 33 -11.69 3.81 -14.22
CA SER A 33 -12.62 4.60 -13.41
C SER A 33 -13.38 3.75 -12.41
N LEU A 34 -13.80 2.53 -12.79
CA LEU A 34 -14.41 1.59 -11.84
C LEU A 34 -13.44 1.17 -10.75
N TYR A 35 -12.23 0.75 -11.14
CA TYR A 35 -11.16 0.40 -10.21
C TYR A 35 -10.85 1.54 -9.22
N MET A 36 -10.66 2.76 -9.74
CA MET A 36 -10.39 3.95 -8.92
C MET A 36 -11.54 4.28 -7.98
N SER A 37 -12.78 4.16 -8.44
CA SER A 37 -13.97 4.40 -7.61
C SER A 37 -14.04 3.42 -6.43
N ILE A 38 -13.85 2.12 -6.68
CA ILE A 38 -13.82 1.10 -5.63
C ILE A 38 -12.66 1.38 -4.67
N ARG A 39 -11.46 1.60 -5.20
CA ARG A 39 -10.25 1.86 -4.40
C ARG A 39 -10.44 3.04 -3.45
N GLU A 40 -10.82 4.21 -3.97
CA GLU A 40 -10.93 5.44 -3.17
C GLU A 40 -12.01 5.33 -2.08
N LEU A 41 -13.12 4.64 -2.35
CA LEU A 41 -14.17 4.44 -1.35
C LEU A 41 -13.77 3.43 -0.27
N VAL A 42 -13.13 2.31 -0.66
CA VAL A 42 -12.61 1.31 0.29
C VAL A 42 -11.50 1.90 1.18
N GLU A 43 -10.59 2.70 0.61
CA GLU A 43 -9.55 3.38 1.37
C GLU A 43 -10.14 4.34 2.41
N ASN A 44 -11.20 5.08 2.05
CA ASN A 44 -11.87 5.98 2.99
C ASN A 44 -12.64 5.23 4.08
N ALA A 45 -13.27 4.10 3.75
CA ALA A 45 -13.91 3.21 4.72
C ALA A 45 -12.91 2.68 5.77
N LEU A 46 -11.76 2.17 5.30
CA LEU A 46 -10.69 1.68 6.19
C LEU A 46 -10.11 2.80 7.06
N ASP A 47 -9.86 3.99 6.50
CA ASP A 47 -9.42 5.16 7.25
C ASP A 47 -10.44 5.56 8.33
N ALA A 48 -11.74 5.55 8.01
CA ALA A 48 -12.80 5.93 8.93
C ALA A 48 -12.92 4.98 10.13
N ALA A 49 -12.78 3.67 9.91
CA ALA A 49 -12.78 2.68 10.98
C ALA A 49 -11.51 2.77 11.84
N GLU A 50 -10.31 2.85 11.24
CA GLU A 50 -9.04 2.93 11.97
C GLU A 50 -8.94 4.18 12.85
N VAL A 51 -9.41 5.34 12.37
CA VAL A 51 -9.46 6.58 13.17
C VAL A 51 -10.36 6.41 14.40
N GLY A 52 -11.45 5.66 14.27
CA GLY A 52 -12.35 5.32 15.37
C GLY A 52 -11.85 4.20 16.28
N ARG A 53 -10.72 3.58 15.97
CA ARG A 53 -10.24 2.32 16.59
C ARG A 53 -11.27 1.19 16.50
N ILE A 54 -11.98 1.11 15.38
CA ILE A 54 -12.97 0.08 15.07
C ILE A 54 -12.27 -0.96 14.17
N LEU A 55 -12.56 -2.25 14.38
CA LEU A 55 -12.09 -3.31 13.50
C LEU A 55 -12.94 -3.28 12.22
N PRO A 56 -12.37 -2.91 11.06
CA PRO A 56 -13.18 -2.57 9.89
C PRO A 56 -13.96 -3.78 9.34
N GLU A 57 -15.22 -3.54 9.00
CA GLU A 57 -16.06 -4.39 8.14
C GLU A 57 -16.48 -3.58 6.92
N VAL A 58 -15.95 -3.97 5.76
CA VAL A 58 -16.23 -3.27 4.50
C VAL A 58 -16.95 -4.20 3.55
N TYR A 59 -18.15 -3.81 3.14
CA TYR A 59 -18.95 -4.52 2.13
C TYR A 59 -19.04 -3.70 0.85
N VAL A 60 -18.62 -4.28 -0.26
CA VAL A 60 -18.65 -3.69 -1.59
C VAL A 60 -19.54 -4.54 -2.48
N GLN A 61 -20.51 -3.92 -3.14
CA GLN A 61 -21.39 -4.59 -4.09
C GLN A 61 -21.40 -3.82 -5.40
N LEU A 62 -21.22 -4.55 -6.50
CA LEU A 62 -21.33 -4.02 -7.84
C LEU A 62 -22.49 -4.71 -8.56
N THR A 63 -23.54 -3.97 -8.90
CA THR A 63 -24.73 -4.52 -9.56
C THR A 63 -24.85 -3.98 -10.98
N LEU A 64 -25.06 -4.83 -11.97
CA LEU A 64 -25.32 -4.41 -13.35
C LEU A 64 -26.74 -3.84 -13.47
N GLU A 65 -26.89 -2.64 -14.03
CA GLU A 65 -28.19 -2.07 -14.36
C GLU A 65 -28.71 -2.67 -15.67
N LYS A 66 -30.00 -3.05 -15.72
CA LYS A 66 -30.57 -3.88 -16.80
C LYS A 66 -30.72 -3.18 -18.17
N ASP A 67 -30.49 -1.87 -18.28
CA ASP A 67 -30.84 -1.06 -19.47
C ASP A 67 -29.68 -0.71 -20.44
N ALA A 68 -28.50 -1.33 -20.33
CA ALA A 68 -27.44 -1.11 -21.31
C ALA A 68 -27.58 -2.10 -22.48
N GLY A 69 -27.93 -1.59 -23.67
CA GLY A 69 -28.04 -2.36 -24.92
C GLY A 69 -26.89 -3.36 -25.10
N GLU A 70 -27.23 -4.55 -25.60
CA GLU A 70 -26.43 -5.78 -25.43
C GLU A 70 -25.04 -5.77 -26.10
N GLU A 71 -24.71 -4.77 -26.92
CA GLU A 71 -23.52 -4.77 -27.79
C GLU A 71 -22.28 -4.03 -27.23
N SER A 72 -22.35 -3.38 -26.07
CA SER A 72 -21.21 -2.64 -25.49
C SER A 72 -20.61 -3.33 -24.24
N ASP A 73 -19.28 -3.42 -24.19
CA ASP A 73 -18.53 -3.82 -22.99
C ASP A 73 -18.66 -2.79 -21.85
N VAL A 74 -18.94 -1.53 -22.20
CA VAL A 74 -19.22 -0.45 -21.24
C VAL A 74 -20.71 -0.46 -20.92
N LYS A 75 -21.03 -0.64 -19.64
CA LYS A 75 -22.41 -0.69 -19.12
C LYS A 75 -22.55 0.18 -17.88
N ILE A 76 -23.78 0.46 -17.49
CA ILE A 76 -24.07 1.17 -16.24
C ILE A 76 -24.11 0.17 -15.09
N TYR A 77 -23.34 0.46 -14.05
CA TYR A 77 -23.33 -0.31 -12.82
C TYR A 77 -23.75 0.57 -11.65
N LYS A 78 -24.44 -0.03 -10.68
CA LYS A 78 -24.63 0.52 -9.34
C LYS A 78 -23.48 0.03 -8.45
N LEU A 79 -22.66 0.95 -7.95
CA LEU A 79 -21.64 0.65 -6.95
C LEU A 79 -22.16 1.04 -5.57
N ARG A 80 -22.12 0.10 -4.63
CA ARG A 80 -22.44 0.27 -3.22
C ARG A 80 -21.22 -0.06 -2.37
N VAL A 81 -20.84 0.85 -1.49
CA VAL A 81 -19.78 0.63 -0.49
C VAL A 81 -20.36 0.95 0.88
N GLU A 82 -20.26 0.01 1.81
CA GLU A 82 -20.72 0.11 3.19
C GLU A 82 -19.55 -0.15 4.14
N ASP A 83 -19.45 0.67 5.19
CA ASP A 83 -18.48 0.55 6.27
C ASP A 83 -19.13 0.70 7.65
N ASP A 84 -18.46 0.16 8.66
CA ASP A 84 -18.78 0.29 10.09
C ASP A 84 -17.93 1.35 10.82
N GLY A 85 -17.34 2.28 10.07
CA GLY A 85 -16.43 3.30 10.57
C GLY A 85 -17.12 4.37 11.42
N ILE A 86 -16.43 5.47 11.74
CA ILE A 86 -16.97 6.51 12.63
C ILE A 86 -18.26 7.20 12.15
N GLY A 87 -18.62 7.04 10.88
CA GLY A 87 -19.69 7.78 10.21
C GLY A 87 -19.36 9.26 10.02
N VAL A 88 -20.26 9.96 9.35
CA VAL A 88 -20.18 11.40 9.09
C VAL A 88 -21.41 12.06 9.69
N ALA A 89 -21.20 13.11 10.48
CA ALA A 89 -22.30 13.88 11.06
C ALA A 89 -23.15 14.54 9.94
N GLY A 90 -24.47 14.54 10.12
CA GLY A 90 -25.44 14.92 9.08
C GLY A 90 -25.11 16.22 8.34
N ASP A 91 -24.80 17.29 9.09
CA ASP A 91 -24.50 18.62 8.53
C ASP A 91 -23.25 18.67 7.65
N TYR A 92 -22.32 17.72 7.84
CA TYR A 92 -21.08 17.64 7.07
C TYR A 92 -21.20 16.74 5.84
N ILE A 93 -22.22 15.87 5.75
CA ILE A 93 -22.37 14.91 4.64
C ILE A 93 -22.35 15.62 3.27
N PRO A 94 -23.16 16.69 3.01
CA PRO A 94 -23.16 17.32 1.70
C PRO A 94 -21.78 17.88 1.31
N LYS A 95 -21.09 18.54 2.25
CA LYS A 95 -19.76 19.13 2.00
C LYS A 95 -18.68 18.06 1.85
N ALA A 96 -18.74 16.99 2.63
CA ALA A 96 -17.75 15.91 2.60
C ALA A 96 -17.78 15.12 1.28
N PHE A 97 -18.97 14.88 0.72
CA PHE A 97 -19.13 14.02 -0.45
C PHE A 97 -19.34 14.79 -1.76
N ALA A 98 -19.90 16.00 -1.72
CA ALA A 98 -20.24 16.78 -2.91
C ALA A 98 -19.55 18.16 -2.96
N THR A 99 -18.31 18.24 -2.47
CA THR A 99 -17.43 19.41 -2.66
C THR A 99 -16.01 18.94 -2.95
N VAL A 100 -15.48 19.31 -4.11
CA VAL A 100 -14.12 18.93 -4.53
C VAL A 100 -13.10 19.74 -3.72
N LEU A 101 -12.02 19.08 -3.27
CA LEU A 101 -10.99 19.65 -2.38
C LEU A 101 -11.55 20.09 -1.01
N TYR A 102 -12.54 19.35 -0.49
CA TYR A 102 -12.98 19.49 0.89
C TYR A 102 -12.56 18.24 1.67
N GLY A 103 -11.82 18.42 2.76
CA GLY A 103 -11.35 17.28 3.54
C GLY A 103 -10.77 17.63 4.89
N SER A 104 -10.67 16.62 5.75
CA SER A 104 -10.04 16.69 7.08
C SER A 104 -8.58 16.22 7.09
N LYS A 105 -8.00 15.97 5.91
CA LYS A 105 -6.69 15.30 5.72
C LYS A 105 -5.53 16.27 5.41
N TYR A 106 -5.65 17.56 5.73
CA TYR A 106 -4.61 18.58 5.45
C TYR A 106 -3.49 18.67 6.51
N GLY A 107 -3.61 17.95 7.62
CA GLY A 107 -2.60 17.91 8.69
C GLY A 107 -1.36 17.12 8.30
N TYR A 108 -0.24 17.37 8.98
CA TYR A 108 1.01 16.64 8.77
C TYR A 108 0.98 15.29 9.51
N ARG A 109 0.23 14.34 8.92
CA ARG A 109 0.07 12.95 9.37
C ARG A 109 -0.06 12.03 8.15
N GLN A 110 0.26 10.75 8.32
CA GLN A 110 -0.05 9.75 7.31
C GLN A 110 -1.56 9.65 7.05
N SER A 111 -1.91 9.49 5.78
CA SER A 111 -3.24 9.09 5.33
C SER A 111 -3.12 8.26 4.04
N ARG A 112 -4.13 7.42 3.76
CA ARG A 112 -4.27 6.70 2.48
C ARG A 112 -4.56 7.70 1.34
N GLY A 113 -5.59 8.52 1.50
CA GLY A 113 -5.93 9.63 0.59
C GLY A 113 -5.20 10.94 0.93
N THR A 114 -4.77 11.73 -0.07
CA THR A 114 -3.94 12.95 0.13
C THR A 114 -4.67 14.27 -0.05
N PHE A 115 -5.83 14.31 -0.73
CA PHE A 115 -6.41 15.59 -1.19
C PHE A 115 -7.91 15.77 -0.96
N GLY A 116 -8.61 14.81 -0.33
CA GLY A 116 -10.08 14.87 -0.25
C GLY A 116 -10.74 14.91 -1.63
N LEU A 117 -10.06 14.35 -2.64
CA LEU A 117 -10.49 14.37 -4.05
C LEU A 117 -11.16 13.06 -4.44
N GLY A 118 -10.58 11.90 -4.09
CA GLY A 118 -10.89 10.64 -4.76
C GLY A 118 -12.35 10.19 -4.64
N GLY A 119 -12.91 10.16 -3.42
CA GLY A 119 -14.31 9.80 -3.21
C GLY A 119 -15.28 10.74 -3.95
N THR A 120 -15.07 12.05 -3.84
CA THR A 120 -15.87 13.05 -4.56
C THR A 120 -15.71 12.93 -6.08
N MET A 121 -14.52 12.59 -6.57
CA MET A 121 -14.27 12.36 -8.00
C MET A 121 -14.99 11.12 -8.52
N ALA A 122 -15.12 10.06 -7.71
CA ALA A 122 -15.92 8.90 -8.07
C ALA A 122 -17.40 9.27 -8.23
N LEU A 123 -17.94 10.06 -7.29
CA LEU A 123 -19.32 10.57 -7.38
C LEU A 123 -19.52 11.51 -8.57
N LEU A 124 -18.56 12.40 -8.82
CA LEU A 124 -18.57 13.30 -9.97
C LEU A 124 -18.54 12.50 -11.28
N TYR A 125 -17.67 11.49 -11.40
CA TYR A 125 -17.62 10.62 -12.57
C TYR A 125 -18.95 9.90 -12.81
N GLY A 126 -19.55 9.35 -11.75
CA GLY A 126 -20.88 8.72 -11.83
C GLY A 126 -21.97 9.70 -12.28
N GLN A 127 -22.00 10.90 -11.71
CA GLN A 127 -22.92 11.96 -12.11
C GLN A 127 -22.75 12.35 -13.58
N ILE A 128 -21.52 12.50 -14.06
CA ILE A 128 -21.29 12.93 -15.44
C ILE A 128 -21.69 11.84 -16.44
N THR A 129 -21.41 10.58 -16.11
CA THR A 129 -21.67 9.45 -17.01
C THR A 129 -23.13 9.02 -17.01
N THR A 130 -23.83 9.13 -15.88
CA THR A 130 -25.21 8.61 -15.75
C THR A 130 -26.27 9.68 -15.52
N ASN A 131 -25.85 10.91 -15.19
CA ASN A 131 -26.73 12.01 -14.78
C ASN A 131 -27.69 11.65 -13.62
N ARG A 132 -27.25 10.75 -12.73
CA ARG A 132 -28.01 10.31 -11.54
C ARG A 132 -27.37 10.83 -10.25
N PRO A 133 -28.16 11.13 -9.20
CA PRO A 133 -27.63 11.54 -7.91
C PRO A 133 -26.97 10.37 -7.18
N ALA A 134 -25.98 10.68 -6.33
CA ALA A 134 -25.39 9.73 -5.40
C ALA A 134 -26.22 9.71 -4.10
N THR A 135 -26.46 8.52 -3.55
CA THR A 135 -27.11 8.34 -2.25
C THR A 135 -26.03 8.10 -1.19
N VAL A 136 -26.03 8.91 -0.14
CA VAL A 136 -25.13 8.78 1.01
C VAL A 136 -25.96 8.62 2.26
N ILE A 137 -25.76 7.51 2.99
CA ILE A 137 -26.43 7.21 4.25
C ILE A 137 -25.36 7.12 5.33
N SER A 138 -25.47 7.88 6.43
CA SER A 138 -24.46 7.84 7.48
C SER A 138 -25.03 8.09 8.87
N SER A 139 -24.39 7.52 9.87
CA SER A 139 -24.66 7.79 11.29
C SER A 139 -23.40 7.63 12.12
N THR A 140 -23.27 8.48 13.14
CA THR A 140 -22.17 8.42 14.12
C THR A 140 -22.47 7.47 15.30
N GLY A 141 -23.55 6.68 15.21
CA GLY A 141 -24.07 5.84 16.30
C GLY A 141 -25.02 6.59 17.24
N GLY A 142 -25.46 7.79 16.85
CA GLY A 142 -26.47 8.58 17.56
C GLY A 142 -27.88 8.06 17.36
N LYS A 143 -28.88 8.89 17.65
CA LYS A 143 -30.32 8.54 17.48
C LYS A 143 -30.81 8.62 16.03
N GLU A 144 -30.01 9.19 15.14
CA GLU A 144 -30.42 9.55 13.78
C GLU A 144 -29.49 8.92 12.75
N ILE A 145 -30.08 8.49 11.63
CA ILE A 145 -29.39 8.12 10.39
C ILE A 145 -29.80 9.15 9.35
N HIS A 146 -28.83 9.82 8.73
CA HIS A 146 -29.09 10.79 7.68
C HIS A 146 -28.90 10.13 6.32
N LYS A 147 -29.91 10.23 5.46
CA LYS A 147 -29.87 9.78 4.07
C LYS A 147 -30.02 10.98 3.15
N TYR A 148 -28.99 11.23 2.35
CA TYR A 148 -28.94 12.31 1.37
C TYR A 148 -28.89 11.77 -0.05
N GLN A 149 -29.60 12.41 -0.96
CA GLN A 149 -29.33 12.31 -2.40
C GLN A 149 -28.63 13.59 -2.86
N LEU A 150 -27.41 13.45 -3.36
CA LEU A 150 -26.50 14.55 -3.66
C LEU A 150 -26.10 14.55 -5.13
N MET A 151 -25.96 15.75 -5.67
CA MET A 151 -25.23 16.05 -6.90
C MET A 151 -24.19 17.14 -6.60
N ILE A 152 -23.19 17.26 -7.47
CA ILE A 152 -22.15 18.28 -7.43
C ILE A 152 -22.51 19.35 -8.45
N ASP A 153 -22.62 20.61 -8.00
CA ASP A 153 -22.60 21.75 -8.91
C ASP A 153 -21.17 21.95 -9.40
N VAL A 154 -20.93 21.63 -10.68
CA VAL A 154 -19.61 21.67 -11.29
C VAL A 154 -19.10 23.10 -11.46
N ILE A 155 -19.99 24.07 -11.66
CA ILE A 155 -19.61 25.46 -11.90
C ILE A 155 -19.26 26.12 -10.57
N GLU A 156 -20.11 25.96 -9.54
CA GLU A 156 -19.88 26.61 -8.25
C GLU A 156 -19.00 25.80 -7.28
N ASN A 157 -18.72 24.52 -7.59
CA ASN A 157 -18.09 23.57 -6.67
C ASN A 157 -18.83 23.48 -5.32
N LYS A 158 -20.16 23.31 -5.38
CA LYS A 158 -21.03 23.24 -4.20
C LYS A 158 -21.93 22.00 -4.24
N PRO A 159 -22.37 21.50 -3.08
CA PRO A 159 -23.29 20.37 -3.03
C PRO A 159 -24.70 20.83 -3.43
N ARG A 160 -25.32 20.11 -4.35
CA ARG A 160 -26.73 20.23 -4.70
C ARG A 160 -27.50 19.09 -4.06
N ILE A 161 -28.29 19.41 -3.04
CA ILE A 161 -29.11 18.43 -2.30
C ILE A 161 -30.42 18.21 -3.07
N ILE A 162 -30.66 16.98 -3.50
CA ILE A 162 -31.90 16.58 -4.17
C ILE A 162 -32.96 16.17 -3.14
N SER A 163 -32.56 15.39 -2.14
CA SER A 163 -33.42 15.00 -1.03
C SER A 163 -32.59 14.74 0.23
N HIS A 164 -33.23 14.92 1.39
CA HIS A 164 -32.68 14.63 2.71
C HIS A 164 -33.76 14.00 3.58
N GLU A 165 -33.48 12.80 4.08
CA GLU A 165 -34.34 12.05 4.99
C GLU A 165 -33.57 11.79 6.30
N VAL A 166 -34.25 11.91 7.45
CA VAL A 166 -33.72 11.54 8.76
C VAL A 166 -34.49 10.34 9.27
N LEU A 167 -33.80 9.24 9.51
CA LEU A 167 -34.37 7.99 10.00
C LEU A 167 -33.99 7.77 11.47
N GLU A 168 -34.87 7.10 12.22
CA GLU A 168 -34.60 6.74 13.61
C GLU A 168 -33.59 5.58 13.70
N ASN A 169 -32.52 5.77 14.45
CA ASN A 169 -31.45 4.80 14.61
C ASN A 169 -31.66 3.88 15.82
N ARG A 170 -32.67 3.02 15.76
CA ARG A 170 -33.05 2.14 16.90
C ARG A 170 -31.93 1.20 17.32
N ASN A 171 -31.14 0.72 16.35
CA ASN A 171 -30.07 -0.25 16.57
C ASN A 171 -28.72 0.41 16.88
N LYS A 172 -28.65 1.75 16.97
CA LYS A 172 -27.40 2.51 17.10
C LYS A 172 -26.36 2.12 16.04
N TRP A 173 -26.82 1.86 14.83
CA TRP A 173 -25.94 1.62 13.69
C TRP A 173 -24.99 2.80 13.50
N ARG A 174 -23.75 2.50 13.18
CA ARG A 174 -22.68 3.46 12.97
C ARG A 174 -21.95 3.03 11.70
N GLY A 175 -21.69 4.00 10.82
CA GLY A 175 -21.07 3.70 9.55
C GLY A 175 -21.47 4.66 8.45
N THR A 176 -21.05 4.36 7.23
CA THR A 176 -21.42 5.08 6.02
C THR A 176 -21.74 4.11 4.90
N ILE A 177 -22.78 4.41 4.13
CA ILE A 177 -23.14 3.71 2.90
C ILE A 177 -23.14 4.74 1.77
N ILE A 178 -22.44 4.43 0.70
CA ILE A 178 -22.35 5.25 -0.51
C ILE A 178 -22.85 4.40 -1.67
N GLU A 179 -23.88 4.88 -2.36
CA GLU A 179 -24.49 4.24 -3.52
C GLU A 179 -24.59 5.22 -4.68
N PHE A 180 -24.06 4.86 -5.85
CA PHE A 180 -24.18 5.68 -7.05
C PHE A 180 -24.04 4.84 -8.32
N TYR A 181 -24.43 5.44 -9.43
CA TYR A 181 -24.37 4.82 -10.74
C TYR A 181 -23.20 5.38 -11.54
N LEU A 182 -22.49 4.52 -12.26
CA LEU A 182 -21.40 4.91 -13.15
C LEU A 182 -21.37 4.02 -14.40
N GLU A 183 -20.95 4.61 -15.52
CA GLU A 183 -20.54 3.83 -16.69
C GLU A 183 -19.18 3.18 -16.41
N ALA A 184 -19.07 1.87 -16.64
CA ALA A 184 -17.86 1.12 -16.37
C ALA A 184 -17.72 -0.09 -17.30
N ASP A 185 -16.49 -0.59 -17.40
CA ASP A 185 -16.17 -1.89 -17.99
C ASP A 185 -15.64 -2.80 -16.88
N TYR A 186 -16.51 -3.68 -16.36
CA TYR A 186 -16.12 -4.66 -15.33
C TYR A 186 -15.30 -5.80 -15.93
N THR A 187 -15.50 -6.16 -17.20
CA THR A 187 -14.81 -7.31 -17.80
C THR A 187 -13.31 -7.03 -17.90
N GLY A 188 -12.91 -5.84 -18.37
CA GLY A 188 -11.52 -5.42 -18.45
C GLY A 188 -10.86 -5.13 -17.09
N SER A 189 -11.62 -4.68 -16.10
CA SER A 189 -11.07 -4.28 -14.78
C SER A 189 -11.15 -5.36 -13.71
N ARG A 190 -11.94 -6.43 -13.91
CA ARG A 190 -12.19 -7.49 -12.93
C ARG A 190 -10.91 -8.06 -12.31
N ALA A 191 -9.92 -8.43 -13.13
CA ALA A 191 -8.68 -9.03 -12.63
C ALA A 191 -7.96 -8.10 -11.65
N LYS A 192 -7.89 -6.81 -11.99
CA LYS A 192 -7.25 -5.77 -11.16
C LYS A 192 -8.06 -5.44 -9.91
N ILE A 193 -9.38 -5.45 -9.98
CA ILE A 193 -10.25 -5.26 -8.79
C ILE A 193 -10.07 -6.42 -7.80
N ILE A 194 -10.01 -7.66 -8.28
CA ILE A 194 -9.80 -8.83 -7.41
C ILE A 194 -8.39 -8.79 -6.81
N GLU A 195 -7.38 -8.45 -7.61
CA GLU A 195 -6.00 -8.25 -7.16
C GLU A 195 -5.92 -7.15 -6.09
N TYR A 196 -6.67 -6.06 -6.24
CA TYR A 196 -6.76 -4.98 -5.26
C TYR A 196 -7.29 -5.46 -3.92
N PHE A 197 -8.44 -6.15 -3.89
CA PHE A 197 -8.99 -6.67 -2.65
C PHE A 197 -8.05 -7.68 -1.99
N ARG A 198 -7.44 -8.57 -2.79
CA ARG A 198 -6.44 -9.52 -2.33
C ARG A 198 -5.26 -8.83 -1.66
N ASN A 199 -4.67 -7.82 -2.31
CA ASN A 199 -3.52 -7.11 -1.78
C ASN A 199 -3.90 -6.20 -0.59
N THR A 200 -5.11 -5.65 -0.60
CA THR A 200 -5.64 -4.86 0.52
C THR A 200 -5.82 -5.72 1.77
N ALA A 201 -6.25 -6.98 1.63
CA ALA A 201 -6.35 -7.93 2.74
C ALA A 201 -4.98 -8.28 3.33
N ILE A 202 -3.90 -8.34 2.53
CA ILE A 202 -2.53 -8.59 3.01
C ILE A 202 -2.07 -7.48 3.98
N VAL A 203 -2.34 -6.22 3.66
CA VAL A 203 -1.86 -5.08 4.45
C VAL A 203 -2.84 -4.57 5.50
N ASN A 204 -4.07 -5.08 5.49
CA ASN A 204 -5.09 -4.81 6.50
C ASN A 204 -5.67 -6.13 7.04
N PRO A 205 -4.86 -7.00 7.67
CA PRO A 205 -5.32 -8.30 8.17
C PRO A 205 -6.32 -8.18 9.33
N HIS A 206 -6.53 -6.99 9.87
CA HIS A 206 -7.54 -6.68 10.88
C HIS A 206 -8.91 -6.30 10.30
N ALA A 207 -8.99 -6.13 8.98
CA ALA A 207 -10.23 -5.79 8.28
C ALA A 207 -10.90 -7.05 7.70
N THR A 208 -12.22 -7.09 7.79
CA THR A 208 -13.04 -8.04 7.03
C THR A 208 -13.54 -7.32 5.78
N ILE A 209 -13.23 -7.85 4.60
CA ILE A 209 -13.62 -7.23 3.33
C ILE A 209 -14.44 -8.24 2.54
N THR A 210 -15.64 -7.82 2.12
CA THR A 210 -16.54 -8.63 1.30
C THR A 210 -16.84 -7.88 0.01
N PHE A 211 -16.59 -8.52 -1.13
CA PHE A 211 -16.88 -7.98 -2.45
C PHE A 211 -17.85 -8.91 -3.20
N GLU A 212 -19.04 -8.40 -3.52
CA GLU A 212 -19.98 -9.06 -4.41
C GLU A 212 -19.90 -8.42 -5.80
N ASP A 213 -19.58 -9.23 -6.81
CA ASP A 213 -19.46 -8.74 -8.18
C ASP A 213 -20.79 -8.75 -8.95
N SER A 214 -20.78 -8.10 -10.12
CA SER A 214 -21.97 -8.00 -10.99
C SER A 214 -22.48 -9.33 -11.56
N ARG A 215 -21.74 -10.43 -11.34
CA ARG A 215 -22.14 -11.78 -11.72
C ARG A 215 -22.60 -12.61 -10.52
N GLY A 216 -22.78 -11.99 -9.35
CA GLY A 216 -23.21 -12.65 -8.12
C GLY A 216 -22.13 -13.48 -7.44
N ARG A 217 -20.85 -13.31 -7.79
CA ARG A 217 -19.75 -13.99 -7.06
C ARG A 217 -19.37 -13.20 -5.84
N LEU A 218 -19.33 -13.90 -4.72
CA LEU A 218 -18.87 -13.38 -3.44
C LEU A 218 -17.39 -13.69 -3.23
N TYR A 219 -16.59 -12.64 -3.03
CA TYR A 219 -15.21 -12.73 -2.56
C TYR A 219 -15.18 -12.24 -1.12
N HIS A 220 -14.83 -13.12 -0.19
CA HIS A 220 -14.81 -12.82 1.23
C HIS A 220 -13.40 -12.99 1.80
N PHE A 221 -12.87 -11.92 2.39
CA PHE A 221 -11.56 -11.86 3.00
C PHE A 221 -11.76 -11.59 4.50
N PRO A 222 -11.79 -12.64 5.35
CA PRO A 222 -12.01 -12.48 6.79
C PRO A 222 -10.75 -11.91 7.46
N ARG A 223 -10.96 -11.10 8.51
CA ARG A 223 -9.86 -10.66 9.39
C ARG A 223 -9.19 -11.85 10.07
N VAL A 224 -7.89 -11.71 10.33
CA VAL A 224 -7.05 -12.68 11.05
C VAL A 224 -6.56 -12.10 12.38
N ILE A 225 -6.52 -10.77 12.48
CA ILE A 225 -6.06 -10.05 13.67
C ILE A 225 -7.22 -9.24 14.26
N GLU A 226 -7.44 -9.34 15.57
CA GLU A 226 -8.47 -8.58 16.31
C GLU A 226 -7.91 -7.32 17.01
N LYS A 227 -6.72 -6.89 16.58
CA LYS A 227 -6.02 -5.70 17.08
C LYS A 227 -6.07 -4.61 16.02
N VAL A 228 -6.48 -3.40 16.40
CA VAL A 228 -6.47 -2.24 15.49
C VAL A 228 -5.07 -1.61 15.53
N PRO A 229 -4.46 -1.27 14.38
CA PRO A 229 -3.18 -0.56 14.34
C PRO A 229 -3.29 0.83 14.99
N GLU A 230 -2.19 1.33 15.54
CA GLU A 230 -2.20 2.66 16.15
C GLU A 230 -2.45 3.74 15.08
N PRO A 231 -3.46 4.62 15.25
CA PRO A 231 -3.74 5.65 14.27
C PRO A 231 -2.65 6.73 14.29
N PRO A 232 -2.29 7.28 13.12
CA PRO A 232 -1.27 8.32 13.04
C PRO A 232 -1.75 9.59 13.74
N ARG A 233 -0.85 10.26 14.47
CA ARG A 233 -1.16 11.52 15.17
C ARG A 233 -0.65 12.71 14.39
N GLU A 234 -1.38 13.82 14.45
CA GLU A 234 -0.90 15.05 13.83
C GLU A 234 0.37 15.54 14.53
N SER A 235 1.35 15.96 13.74
CA SER A 235 2.62 16.45 14.25
C SER A 235 3.04 17.72 13.51
N LYS A 236 4.04 18.43 14.03
CA LYS A 236 4.60 19.61 13.37
C LYS A 236 5.44 19.19 12.15
N PRO A 237 5.64 20.04 11.14
CA PRO A 237 6.60 19.74 10.07
C PRO A 237 8.05 19.75 10.61
N HIS A 238 8.92 19.00 9.95
CA HIS A 238 10.35 19.06 10.19
C HIS A 238 11.00 20.19 9.35
N PRO A 239 11.95 20.98 9.89
CA PRO A 239 12.52 22.15 9.21
C PRO A 239 13.07 21.86 7.82
N VAL A 240 13.81 20.76 7.66
CA VAL A 240 14.51 20.39 6.41
C VAL A 240 13.56 20.22 5.22
N GLY A 241 12.28 19.91 5.47
CA GLY A 241 11.29 19.60 4.43
C GLY A 241 10.38 20.73 4.05
N VAL A 242 10.61 21.90 4.62
CA VAL A 242 9.75 23.07 4.48
C VAL A 242 10.26 23.91 3.31
N ASP A 243 9.37 24.16 2.36
CA ASP A 243 9.60 25.10 1.26
C ASP A 243 9.14 26.51 1.62
N VAL A 244 9.41 27.48 0.74
CA VAL A 244 9.07 28.90 0.93
C VAL A 244 7.57 29.11 1.12
N GLU A 245 6.74 28.36 0.39
CA GLU A 245 5.28 28.45 0.49
C GLU A 245 4.79 27.91 1.84
N THR A 246 5.26 26.74 2.25
CA THR A 246 4.93 26.17 3.56
C THR A 246 5.41 27.08 4.68
N MET A 247 6.61 27.65 4.57
CA MET A 247 7.12 28.65 5.52
C MET A 247 6.19 29.87 5.60
N SER A 248 5.79 30.42 4.45
CA SER A 248 4.89 31.57 4.37
C SER A 248 3.54 31.30 5.03
N ARG A 249 2.97 30.11 4.79
CA ARG A 249 1.72 29.65 5.46
C ARG A 249 1.89 29.54 6.97
N LEU A 250 3.01 28.98 7.44
CA LEU A 250 3.31 28.87 8.87
C LEU A 250 3.49 30.26 9.52
N LEU A 251 4.16 31.19 8.83
CA LEU A 251 4.35 32.57 9.29
C LEU A 251 3.01 33.33 9.35
N ALA A 252 2.11 33.12 8.40
CA ALA A 252 0.79 33.73 8.41
C ALA A 252 -0.09 33.21 9.56
N ALA A 253 -0.02 31.90 9.85
CA ALA A 253 -0.80 31.26 10.90
C ALA A 253 -0.21 31.40 12.31
N THR A 254 1.05 31.82 12.45
CA THR A 254 1.74 31.83 13.75
C THR A 254 1.13 32.84 14.73
N LYS A 255 1.17 32.49 16.01
CA LYS A 255 0.86 33.37 17.15
C LYS A 255 2.11 33.85 17.88
N ALA A 256 3.31 33.43 17.44
CA ALA A 256 4.56 33.82 18.08
C ALA A 256 4.89 35.30 17.83
N SER A 257 5.43 35.97 18.85
CA SER A 257 5.80 37.39 18.80
C SER A 257 7.19 37.64 18.21
N ASN A 258 8.08 36.64 18.22
CA ASN A 258 9.44 36.71 17.71
C ASN A 258 9.82 35.44 16.92
N LEU A 259 10.93 35.49 16.17
CA LEU A 259 11.35 34.40 15.30
C LEU A 259 11.87 33.18 16.05
N ILE A 260 12.52 33.36 17.19
CA ILE A 260 12.94 32.23 18.04
C ILE A 260 11.71 31.42 18.49
N GLY A 261 10.69 32.10 18.99
CA GLY A 261 9.43 31.51 19.43
C GLY A 261 8.69 30.86 18.26
N PHE A 262 8.70 31.48 17.08
CA PHE A 262 8.14 30.89 15.87
C PHE A 262 8.85 29.58 15.50
N LEU A 263 10.17 29.58 15.35
CA LEU A 263 10.93 28.40 14.93
C LEU A 263 10.77 27.24 15.92
N THR A 264 10.73 27.54 17.22
CA THR A 264 10.54 26.54 18.29
C THR A 264 9.11 25.99 18.34
N SER A 265 8.10 26.84 18.07
CA SER A 265 6.70 26.43 18.13
C SER A 265 6.19 25.79 16.85
N ALA A 266 6.70 26.18 15.68
CA ALA A 266 6.22 25.74 14.38
C ALA A 266 6.83 24.42 13.90
N PHE A 267 8.05 24.07 14.35
CA PHE A 267 8.79 22.92 13.82
C PHE A 267 9.09 21.85 14.87
N GLN A 268 9.32 20.62 14.39
CA GLN A 268 9.87 19.55 15.23
C GLN A 268 11.36 19.70 15.44
N LYS A 269 11.85 19.23 16.60
CA LYS A 269 13.29 19.10 16.93
C LYS A 269 14.08 20.41 16.78
N VAL A 270 13.41 21.55 16.86
CA VAL A 270 14.03 22.88 16.96
C VAL A 270 13.93 23.37 18.38
N GLY A 271 15.06 23.53 19.05
CA GLY A 271 15.17 24.22 20.33
C GLY A 271 15.69 25.65 20.15
N GLU A 272 15.75 26.40 21.24
CA GLU A 272 16.19 27.80 21.21
C GLU A 272 17.59 27.99 20.62
N LYS A 273 18.54 27.11 20.98
CA LYS A 273 19.90 27.15 20.42
C LYS A 273 19.90 26.98 18.89
N THR A 274 19.20 25.96 18.41
CA THR A 274 19.07 25.69 16.97
C THR A 274 18.38 26.84 16.24
N ALA A 275 17.35 27.43 16.84
CA ALA A 275 16.68 28.60 16.27
C ALA A 275 17.63 29.79 16.13
N ARG A 276 18.45 30.07 17.15
CA ARG A 276 19.49 31.12 17.09
C ARG A 276 20.52 30.83 16.00
N ASP A 277 21.07 29.63 15.96
CA ASP A 277 22.06 29.23 14.94
C ASP A 277 21.52 29.43 13.51
N ILE A 278 20.25 29.08 13.27
CA ILE A 278 19.59 29.24 11.96
C ILE A 278 19.43 30.72 11.60
N LEU A 279 19.00 31.54 12.56
CA LEU A 279 18.80 32.97 12.34
C LEU A 279 20.13 33.71 12.12
N GLU A 280 21.21 33.27 12.79
CA GLU A 280 22.58 33.73 12.52
C GLU A 280 23.02 33.40 11.10
N LEU A 281 22.79 32.16 10.65
CA LEU A 281 23.08 31.74 9.28
C LEU A 281 22.28 32.51 8.23
N ALA A 282 21.02 32.83 8.55
CA ALA A 282 20.14 33.64 7.71
C ALA A 282 20.44 35.15 7.79
N LYS A 283 21.25 35.59 8.77
CA LYS A 283 21.49 37.01 9.09
C LYS A 283 20.21 37.81 9.41
N ILE A 284 19.25 37.15 10.06
CA ILE A 284 17.95 37.76 10.43
C ILE A 284 17.92 38.03 11.95
N PRO A 285 17.50 39.24 12.39
CA PRO A 285 17.37 39.56 13.82
C PRO A 285 16.38 38.63 14.54
N TYR A 286 16.72 38.19 15.75
CA TYR A 286 15.98 37.17 16.50
C TYR A 286 14.61 37.63 17.00
N ASP A 287 14.52 38.90 17.35
CA ASP A 287 13.39 39.60 17.95
C ASP A 287 12.39 40.12 16.90
N LEU A 288 12.73 40.00 15.62
CA LEU A 288 11.86 40.41 14.53
C LEU A 288 10.53 39.65 14.62
N ASN A 289 9.44 40.38 14.37
CA ASN A 289 8.12 39.77 14.31
C ASN A 289 8.01 38.86 13.07
N PRO A 290 7.64 37.58 13.21
CA PRO A 290 7.56 36.63 12.09
C PRO A 290 6.66 37.11 10.94
N ARG A 291 5.61 37.88 11.24
CA ARG A 291 4.65 38.39 10.24
C ARG A 291 5.18 39.57 9.41
N ARG A 292 6.34 40.12 9.78
CA ARG A 292 6.98 41.27 9.10
C ARG A 292 8.14 40.87 8.19
N LEU A 293 8.42 39.57 8.06
CA LEU A 293 9.47 39.09 7.16
C LEU A 293 9.15 39.43 5.70
N THR A 294 10.14 39.91 4.97
CA THR A 294 10.05 40.09 3.51
C THR A 294 10.17 38.77 2.77
N HIS A 295 9.74 38.72 1.50
CA HIS A 295 9.85 37.51 0.68
C HIS A 295 11.30 37.01 0.54
N GLU A 296 12.25 37.95 0.43
CA GLU A 296 13.69 37.67 0.39
C GLU A 296 14.16 37.01 1.70
N GLN A 297 13.79 37.59 2.85
CA GLN A 297 14.15 37.05 4.16
C GLN A 297 13.54 35.67 4.42
N VAL A 298 12.32 35.40 3.93
CA VAL A 298 11.72 34.06 4.01
C VAL A 298 12.55 33.05 3.20
N THR A 299 13.02 33.45 2.02
CA THR A 299 13.87 32.61 1.17
C THR A 299 15.21 32.33 1.85
N GLU A 300 15.86 33.36 2.40
CA GLU A 300 17.11 33.24 3.17
C GLU A 300 16.95 32.33 4.38
N LEU A 301 15.83 32.43 5.10
CA LEU A 301 15.53 31.57 6.25
C LEU A 301 15.41 30.10 5.83
N VAL A 302 14.70 29.81 4.73
CA VAL A 302 14.55 28.44 4.21
C VAL A 302 15.89 27.88 3.74
N GLU A 303 16.72 28.69 3.08
CA GLU A 303 18.07 28.27 2.69
C GLU A 303 18.98 28.01 3.89
N ALA A 304 18.94 28.87 4.92
CA ALA A 304 19.69 28.70 6.15
C ALA A 304 19.31 27.39 6.87
N ILE A 305 18.00 27.07 6.90
CA ILE A 305 17.52 25.78 7.39
C ILE A 305 18.11 24.62 6.58
N LYS A 306 18.09 24.68 5.24
CA LYS A 306 18.70 23.61 4.41
C LYS A 306 20.20 23.47 4.63
N LYS A 307 20.92 24.59 4.83
CA LYS A 307 22.37 24.63 5.07
C LYS A 307 22.78 24.18 6.47
N TYR A 308 21.90 24.30 7.49
CA TYR A 308 22.25 24.00 8.89
C TYR A 308 22.75 22.56 9.09
N GLY A 309 22.13 21.56 8.44
CA GLY A 309 22.60 20.17 8.37
C GLY A 309 22.68 19.38 9.70
N LYS A 310 22.47 20.02 10.85
CA LYS A 310 22.65 19.43 12.20
C LYS A 310 21.33 19.13 12.91
N PHE A 311 20.23 19.01 12.17
CA PHE A 311 18.95 18.63 12.76
C PHE A 311 18.96 17.17 13.23
N ARG A 312 18.25 16.91 14.32
CA ARG A 312 17.95 15.54 14.74
C ARG A 312 16.94 14.93 13.76
N ALA A 313 16.92 13.60 13.67
CA ALA A 313 15.93 12.92 12.84
C ALA A 313 14.48 13.30 13.24
N PRO A 314 13.56 13.40 12.27
CA PRO A 314 12.16 13.71 12.55
C PRO A 314 11.51 12.62 13.42
N ASP A 315 10.44 12.98 14.11
CA ASP A 315 9.71 12.06 14.96
C ASP A 315 8.83 11.11 14.12
N PRO A 316 8.74 9.81 14.45
CA PRO A 316 7.85 8.87 13.75
C PRO A 316 6.39 8.91 14.20
N THR A 317 6.03 9.71 15.22
CA THR A 317 4.64 9.88 15.68
C THR A 317 3.57 10.13 14.59
N PRO A 318 3.83 10.85 13.48
CA PRO A 318 2.84 11.00 12.40
C PRO A 318 2.67 9.78 11.50
N LEU A 319 3.42 8.70 11.75
CA LEU A 319 3.40 7.46 10.99
C LEU A 319 2.58 6.39 11.71
N SER A 320 1.95 5.55 10.91
CA SER A 320 1.24 4.32 11.23
C SER A 320 1.68 3.29 10.19
N PRO A 321 2.87 2.67 10.35
CA PRO A 321 3.30 1.56 9.51
C PRO A 321 2.33 0.38 9.67
N ILE A 322 2.45 -0.64 8.80
CA ILE A 322 1.60 -1.84 8.91
C ILE A 322 1.94 -2.58 10.21
N GLY A 323 3.23 -2.71 10.50
CA GLY A 323 3.79 -3.49 11.61
C GLY A 323 4.20 -4.88 11.16
N GLU A 324 5.31 -5.38 11.71
CA GLU A 324 5.84 -6.73 11.41
C GLU A 324 4.78 -7.82 11.65
N GLU A 325 4.10 -7.78 12.81
CA GLU A 325 3.05 -8.72 13.21
C GLU A 325 1.87 -8.76 12.22
N PHE A 326 1.41 -7.59 11.78
CA PHE A 326 0.29 -7.45 10.85
C PHE A 326 0.70 -7.95 9.46
N LEU A 327 1.83 -7.46 8.95
CA LEU A 327 2.30 -7.83 7.63
C LEU A 327 2.61 -9.34 7.53
N GLU A 328 3.19 -9.92 8.58
CA GLU A 328 3.44 -11.36 8.65
C GLU A 328 2.13 -12.16 8.57
N SER A 329 1.13 -11.79 9.37
CA SER A 329 -0.15 -12.50 9.42
C SER A 329 -0.92 -12.41 8.10
N GLY A 330 -0.95 -11.23 7.47
CA GLY A 330 -1.59 -11.04 6.16
C GLY A 330 -0.92 -11.83 5.05
N ILE A 331 0.42 -11.88 5.02
CA ILE A 331 1.17 -12.69 4.05
C ILE A 331 0.91 -14.18 4.27
N ARG A 332 0.92 -14.66 5.52
CA ARG A 332 0.67 -16.07 5.85
C ARG A 332 -0.72 -16.54 5.42
N GLN A 333 -1.75 -15.71 5.64
CA GLN A 333 -3.11 -16.04 5.23
C GLN A 333 -3.23 -16.17 3.70
N MET A 334 -2.63 -15.23 2.98
CA MET A 334 -2.88 -15.06 1.54
C MET A 334 -1.95 -15.87 0.64
N LEU A 335 -0.68 -16.05 1.03
CA LEU A 335 0.33 -16.74 0.22
C LEU A 335 0.75 -18.10 0.80
N LYS A 336 0.43 -18.38 2.08
CA LYS A 336 0.80 -19.61 2.82
C LYS A 336 2.23 -20.09 2.57
N PRO A 337 3.25 -19.23 2.67
CA PRO A 337 4.60 -19.59 2.27
C PRO A 337 5.27 -20.56 3.26
N ASP A 338 6.18 -21.39 2.78
CA ASP A 338 6.99 -22.29 3.61
C ASP A 338 8.04 -21.51 4.41
N PHE A 339 8.53 -20.41 3.84
CA PHE A 339 9.44 -19.48 4.48
C PHE A 339 8.91 -18.05 4.36
N LEU A 340 8.95 -17.31 5.47
CA LEU A 340 8.62 -15.90 5.54
C LEU A 340 9.58 -15.20 6.49
N TYR A 341 10.11 -14.06 6.06
CA TYR A 341 10.82 -13.14 6.93
C TYR A 341 10.35 -11.72 6.64
N VAL A 342 9.97 -11.00 7.69
CA VAL A 342 9.48 -9.61 7.65
C VAL A 342 10.45 -8.74 8.43
N VAL A 343 10.70 -7.53 7.93
CA VAL A 343 11.51 -6.52 8.62
C VAL A 343 10.83 -5.16 8.53
N GLN A 344 10.75 -4.46 9.65
CA GLN A 344 10.45 -3.04 9.72
C GLN A 344 11.72 -2.26 10.02
N ARG A 345 12.12 -1.39 9.10
CA ARG A 345 13.30 -0.53 9.28
C ARG A 345 13.02 0.58 10.28
N PRO A 346 14.05 1.09 10.98
CA PRO A 346 13.90 2.29 11.78
C PRO A 346 13.46 3.48 10.90
N PRO A 347 12.74 4.46 11.46
CA PRO A 347 12.31 5.64 10.72
C PRO A 347 13.51 6.39 10.13
N ALA A 348 13.42 6.69 8.83
CA ALA A 348 14.36 7.51 8.10
C ALA A 348 13.67 8.81 7.66
N SER A 349 14.40 9.70 6.97
CA SER A 349 13.82 10.94 6.45
C SER A 349 14.33 11.26 5.06
N TYR A 350 13.45 11.73 4.19
CA TYR A 350 13.81 12.27 2.87
C TYR A 350 13.18 13.65 2.75
N SER A 351 13.93 14.66 2.29
CA SER A 351 13.41 16.03 2.17
C SER A 351 12.60 16.49 3.39
N GLY A 352 13.04 16.15 4.61
CA GLY A 352 12.35 16.43 5.88
C GLY A 352 11.01 15.74 6.13
N TYR A 353 10.57 14.79 5.32
CA TYR A 353 9.44 13.92 5.63
C TYR A 353 9.95 12.63 6.30
N PRO A 354 9.48 12.28 7.51
CA PRO A 354 9.78 10.98 8.09
C PRO A 354 9.13 9.88 7.25
N PHE A 355 9.83 8.77 7.08
CA PHE A 355 9.27 7.60 6.44
C PHE A 355 9.79 6.31 7.09
N VAL A 356 8.99 5.25 6.99
CA VAL A 356 9.34 3.89 7.41
C VAL A 356 9.22 2.98 6.22
N VAL A 357 10.18 2.07 6.07
CA VAL A 357 10.17 1.02 5.06
C VAL A 357 9.99 -0.32 5.75
N GLU A 358 9.05 -1.10 5.25
CA GLU A 358 8.83 -2.48 5.65
C GLU A 358 9.05 -3.36 4.43
N ALA A 359 9.72 -4.50 4.61
CA ALA A 359 9.92 -5.46 3.55
C ALA A 359 9.69 -6.87 4.07
N ALA A 360 9.20 -7.74 3.20
CA ALA A 360 9.10 -9.17 3.48
C ALA A 360 9.51 -9.98 2.26
N VAL A 361 10.10 -11.13 2.51
CA VAL A 361 10.41 -12.13 1.49
C VAL A 361 9.72 -13.43 1.87
N ALA A 362 8.90 -13.93 0.97
CA ALA A 362 8.14 -15.17 1.11
C ALA A 362 8.57 -16.17 0.03
N TYR A 363 8.72 -17.44 0.40
CA TYR A 363 9.14 -18.49 -0.52
C TYR A 363 8.33 -19.77 -0.32
N GLY A 364 7.88 -20.37 -1.43
CA GLY A 364 7.10 -21.62 -1.44
C GLY A 364 5.61 -21.41 -1.23
N GLY A 365 4.90 -22.46 -0.81
CA GLY A 365 3.44 -22.40 -0.57
C GLY A 365 2.60 -22.19 -1.83
N ASP A 366 1.61 -21.29 -1.73
CA ASP A 366 0.68 -20.96 -2.83
C ASP A 366 1.30 -19.95 -3.84
N ILE A 367 2.58 -19.60 -3.69
CA ILE A 367 3.30 -18.70 -4.60
C ILE A 367 3.67 -19.47 -5.89
N PRO A 368 3.19 -19.03 -7.07
CA PRO A 368 3.46 -19.76 -8.30
C PRO A 368 4.95 -19.65 -8.70
N PRO A 369 5.62 -20.77 -9.04
CA PRO A 369 6.99 -20.71 -9.56
C PRO A 369 7.06 -19.89 -10.85
N SER A 370 7.96 -18.91 -10.89
CA SER A 370 8.15 -18.03 -12.05
C SER A 370 9.63 -17.69 -12.24
N ASP A 371 10.01 -17.35 -13.47
CA ASP A 371 11.31 -16.75 -13.81
C ASP A 371 11.40 -15.29 -13.33
N SER A 372 10.26 -14.65 -13.05
CA SER A 372 10.16 -13.31 -12.48
C SER A 372 9.73 -13.34 -11.03
N ILE A 373 10.15 -12.35 -10.27
CA ILE A 373 9.78 -12.21 -8.86
C ILE A 373 8.35 -11.67 -8.76
N HIS A 374 7.53 -12.27 -7.89
CA HIS A 374 6.21 -11.73 -7.59
C HIS A 374 6.34 -10.54 -6.65
N LEU A 375 6.15 -9.34 -7.18
CA LEU A 375 6.36 -8.10 -6.43
C LEU A 375 5.04 -7.50 -5.93
N PHE A 376 4.93 -7.32 -4.62
CA PHE A 376 3.81 -6.63 -3.98
C PHE A 376 4.30 -5.29 -3.42
N ARG A 377 3.75 -4.20 -3.94
CA ARG A 377 4.14 -2.84 -3.58
C ARG A 377 3.02 -2.15 -2.82
N PHE A 378 3.38 -1.55 -1.69
CA PHE A 378 2.44 -0.83 -0.85
C PHE A 378 2.98 0.57 -0.49
N ALA A 379 2.10 1.55 -0.47
CA ALA A 379 2.38 2.88 0.03
C ALA A 379 1.27 3.35 0.96
N ASN A 380 1.59 3.77 2.18
CA ASN A 380 0.61 4.19 3.20
C ASN A 380 -0.55 3.18 3.38
N LYS A 381 -0.26 1.88 3.41
CA LYS A 381 -1.25 0.78 3.48
C LYS A 381 -2.16 0.62 2.25
N ILE A 382 -1.75 1.18 1.11
CA ILE A 382 -2.46 1.07 -0.19
C ILE A 382 -1.65 0.21 -1.16
N PRO A 383 -2.26 -0.80 -1.81
CA PRO A 383 -1.61 -1.54 -2.89
C PRO A 383 -1.39 -0.69 -4.14
N LEU A 384 -0.21 -0.82 -4.75
CA LEU A 384 0.15 -0.19 -6.02
C LEU A 384 0.14 -1.26 -7.13
N LEU A 385 -0.85 -1.22 -8.03
CA LEU A 385 -1.09 -2.29 -9.01
C LEU A 385 -0.66 -1.96 -10.44
N TYR A 386 -0.50 -0.68 -10.75
CA TYR A 386 -0.08 -0.21 -12.07
C TYR A 386 1.34 0.36 -12.03
N ASP A 387 1.90 0.63 -13.22
CA ASP A 387 3.19 1.31 -13.41
C ASP A 387 4.39 0.67 -12.66
N GLU A 388 4.37 -0.65 -12.47
CA GLU A 388 5.38 -1.38 -11.70
C GLU A 388 6.81 -1.10 -12.14
N ARG A 389 7.07 -1.12 -13.46
CA ARG A 389 8.40 -0.88 -14.02
C ARG A 389 8.93 0.53 -13.79
N ALA A 390 8.04 1.49 -13.54
CA ALA A 390 8.41 2.87 -13.25
C ALA A 390 8.66 3.09 -11.75
N ASP A 391 8.42 2.10 -10.88
CA ASP A 391 8.55 2.24 -9.44
C ASP A 391 9.99 2.01 -8.95
N VAL A 392 10.41 2.79 -7.95
CA VAL A 392 11.72 2.62 -7.28
C VAL A 392 11.90 1.21 -6.71
N VAL A 393 10.84 0.56 -6.25
CA VAL A 393 10.90 -0.81 -5.72
C VAL A 393 11.30 -1.80 -6.82
N TRP A 394 10.73 -1.68 -8.02
CA TRP A 394 11.08 -2.54 -9.16
C TRP A 394 12.56 -2.40 -9.51
N LYS A 395 13.04 -1.15 -9.58
CA LYS A 395 14.45 -0.83 -9.77
C LYS A 395 15.33 -1.48 -8.70
N VAL A 396 14.96 -1.40 -7.42
CA VAL A 396 15.73 -2.01 -6.32
C VAL A 396 15.77 -3.53 -6.46
N VAL A 397 14.62 -4.18 -6.63
CA VAL A 397 14.50 -5.65 -6.69
C VAL A 397 15.24 -6.23 -7.89
N THR A 398 15.23 -5.52 -9.03
CA THR A 398 15.82 -5.99 -10.28
C THR A 398 17.29 -5.59 -10.44
N GLU A 399 17.65 -4.35 -10.11
CA GLU A 399 18.99 -3.80 -10.39
C GLU A 399 19.94 -3.82 -9.18
N ARG A 400 19.43 -3.79 -7.94
CA ARG A 400 20.26 -3.66 -6.73
C ARG A 400 20.47 -4.96 -5.97
N ILE A 401 19.70 -6.00 -6.31
CA ILE A 401 19.67 -7.28 -5.62
C ILE A 401 19.97 -8.41 -6.61
N ASP A 402 21.12 -9.07 -6.42
CA ASP A 402 21.43 -10.30 -7.12
C ASP A 402 20.92 -11.51 -6.34
N TRP A 403 19.81 -12.08 -6.80
CA TRP A 403 19.14 -13.22 -6.18
C TRP A 403 19.96 -14.51 -6.27
N THR A 404 20.86 -14.62 -7.25
CA THR A 404 21.79 -15.74 -7.41
C THR A 404 22.73 -15.85 -6.20
N THR A 405 23.22 -14.71 -5.71
CA THR A 405 24.06 -14.63 -4.48
C THR A 405 23.35 -15.17 -3.24
N TYR A 406 22.01 -15.16 -3.24
CA TYR A 406 21.15 -15.68 -2.16
C TYR A 406 20.66 -17.11 -2.41
N LYS A 407 21.20 -17.80 -3.43
CA LYS A 407 20.85 -19.18 -3.82
C LYS A 407 19.40 -19.35 -4.29
N VAL A 408 18.76 -18.29 -4.76
CA VAL A 408 17.43 -18.41 -5.35
C VAL A 408 17.58 -19.04 -6.74
N PRO A 409 16.84 -20.12 -7.05
CA PRO A 409 16.85 -20.72 -8.38
C PRO A 409 16.22 -19.78 -9.41
N LYS A 410 16.52 -19.99 -10.70
CA LYS A 410 16.01 -19.14 -11.78
C LYS A 410 14.47 -19.13 -11.82
N VAL A 411 13.87 -20.32 -11.79
CA VAL A 411 12.42 -20.50 -11.58
C VAL A 411 12.21 -20.69 -10.08
N ALA A 412 11.62 -19.70 -9.42
CA ALA A 412 11.42 -19.73 -7.97
C ALA A 412 9.99 -19.33 -7.58
N PRO A 413 9.38 -20.00 -6.59
CA PRO A 413 8.15 -19.53 -5.94
C PRO A 413 8.49 -18.41 -4.95
N LEU A 414 9.01 -17.29 -5.44
CA LEU A 414 9.51 -16.17 -4.63
C LEU A 414 8.58 -14.96 -4.75
N ALA A 415 8.13 -14.44 -3.61
CA ALA A 415 7.44 -13.17 -3.51
C ALA A 415 8.23 -12.17 -2.66
N VAL A 416 8.29 -10.93 -3.12
CA VAL A 416 8.87 -9.79 -2.41
C VAL A 416 7.75 -8.80 -2.13
N ILE A 417 7.57 -8.46 -0.86
CA ILE A 417 6.56 -7.53 -0.40
C ILE A 417 7.28 -6.30 0.16
N THR A 418 6.83 -5.10 -0.19
CA THR A 418 7.39 -3.84 0.31
C THR A 418 6.29 -2.86 0.67
N SER A 419 6.46 -2.14 1.77
CA SER A 419 5.58 -1.06 2.20
C SER A 419 6.39 0.19 2.54
N ILE A 420 5.95 1.34 2.04
CA ILE A 420 6.52 2.64 2.40
C ILE A 420 5.45 3.48 3.08
N CYS A 421 5.76 3.97 4.27
CA CYS A 421 4.87 4.76 5.10
C CYS A 421 5.47 6.17 5.28
N SER A 422 4.73 7.23 4.95
CA SER A 422 5.15 8.63 5.09
C SER A 422 3.95 9.61 5.07
N PRO A 423 4.01 10.80 5.71
CA PRO A 423 2.95 11.80 5.60
C PRO A 423 2.78 12.32 4.16
N LYS A 424 3.85 12.26 3.37
CA LYS A 424 3.85 12.57 1.95
C LYS A 424 4.59 11.44 1.26
N ILE A 425 4.00 10.79 0.27
CA ILE A 425 4.71 9.81 -0.58
C ILE A 425 5.11 10.53 -1.87
N PRO A 426 6.36 10.41 -2.34
CA PRO A 426 6.80 11.07 -3.56
C PRO A 426 6.34 10.26 -4.77
N TYR A 427 5.06 10.32 -5.13
CA TYR A 427 4.55 9.63 -6.33
C TYR A 427 5.08 10.28 -7.62
N LYS A 428 5.34 9.47 -8.66
CA LYS A 428 5.70 9.94 -10.01
C LYS A 428 4.50 10.51 -10.77
N THR A 429 3.31 9.95 -10.54
CA THR A 429 2.06 10.30 -11.22
C THR A 429 0.97 10.70 -10.23
N VAL A 430 -0.01 11.47 -10.68
CA VAL A 430 -1.15 11.91 -9.86
C VAL A 430 -2.02 10.72 -9.41
N GLY A 431 -2.09 9.66 -10.22
CA GLY A 431 -2.81 8.42 -9.92
C GLY A 431 -2.19 7.56 -8.80
N LYS A 432 -1.04 7.95 -8.24
CA LYS A 432 -0.39 7.26 -7.10
C LYS A 432 -0.08 5.79 -7.34
N GLU A 433 0.45 5.46 -8.51
CA GLU A 433 0.74 4.06 -8.88
C GLU A 433 2.23 3.70 -8.81
N ALA A 434 3.12 4.70 -8.86
CA ALA A 434 4.56 4.50 -8.79
C ALA A 434 5.24 5.52 -7.88
N ILE A 435 6.18 5.06 -7.07
CA ILE A 435 7.00 5.89 -6.18
C ILE A 435 8.25 6.37 -6.91
N ALA A 436 8.61 7.64 -6.71
CA ALA A 436 9.75 8.30 -7.33
C ALA A 436 11.10 7.83 -6.75
N ASP A 437 12.13 7.90 -7.59
CA ASP A 437 13.48 7.46 -7.27
C ASP A 437 14.19 8.49 -6.37
N ARG A 438 13.93 8.41 -5.06
CA ARG A 438 14.64 9.19 -4.04
C ARG A 438 15.79 8.36 -3.48
N PRO A 439 17.05 8.87 -3.48
CA PRO A 439 18.21 8.10 -3.00
C PRO A 439 18.06 7.54 -1.58
N GLU A 440 17.44 8.30 -0.68
CA GLU A 440 17.20 7.91 0.71
C GLU A 440 16.23 6.72 0.80
N ILE A 441 15.16 6.75 0.00
CA ILE A 441 14.17 5.67 -0.08
C ILE A 441 14.78 4.42 -0.73
N GLU A 442 15.51 4.60 -1.84
CA GLU A 442 16.20 3.51 -2.55
C GLU A 442 17.19 2.78 -1.64
N ARG A 443 17.95 3.52 -0.83
CA ARG A 443 18.92 2.97 0.12
C ARG A 443 18.26 2.13 1.22
N GLU A 444 17.20 2.63 1.85
CA GLU A 444 16.50 1.90 2.91
C GLU A 444 15.76 0.68 2.37
N LEU A 445 15.12 0.77 1.20
CA LEU A 445 14.53 -0.39 0.51
C LEU A 445 15.57 -1.46 0.22
N THR A 446 16.71 -1.08 -0.35
CA THR A 446 17.80 -2.02 -0.66
C THR A 446 18.29 -2.72 0.61
N THR A 447 18.42 -1.98 1.71
CA THR A 447 18.89 -2.52 3.00
C THR A 447 17.86 -3.50 3.59
N ALA A 448 16.57 -3.13 3.57
CA ALA A 448 15.48 -3.97 4.07
C ALA A 448 15.38 -5.29 3.31
N ILE A 449 15.39 -5.25 1.97
CA ILE A 449 15.25 -6.47 1.17
C ILE A 449 16.51 -7.35 1.27
N ARG A 450 17.71 -6.76 1.35
CA ARG A 450 18.95 -7.53 1.60
C ARG A 450 18.94 -8.23 2.94
N GLU A 451 18.34 -7.62 3.96
CA GLU A 451 18.13 -8.27 5.24
C GLU A 451 17.28 -9.52 5.10
N CYS A 452 16.10 -9.42 4.49
CA CYS A 452 15.24 -10.57 4.23
C CYS A 452 15.93 -11.65 3.36
N ALA A 453 16.65 -11.23 2.31
CA ALA A 453 17.35 -12.13 1.39
C ALA A 453 18.48 -12.92 2.09
N ARG A 454 19.17 -12.35 3.08
CA ARG A 454 20.15 -13.09 3.91
C ARG A 454 19.48 -14.21 4.70
N HIS A 455 18.30 -13.98 5.27
CA HIS A 455 17.53 -15.02 5.96
C HIS A 455 17.02 -16.10 5.00
N LEU A 456 16.56 -15.72 3.81
CA LEU A 456 16.19 -16.66 2.76
C LEU A 456 17.36 -17.56 2.35
N LYS A 457 18.56 -17.00 2.18
CA LYS A 457 19.77 -17.78 1.85
C LYS A 457 20.06 -18.86 2.89
N LEU A 458 19.86 -18.56 4.18
CA LEU A 458 20.04 -19.54 5.26
C LEU A 458 19.02 -20.67 5.16
N TYR A 459 17.76 -20.33 4.85
CA TYR A 459 16.70 -21.32 4.62
C TYR A 459 16.99 -22.24 3.43
N LEU A 460 17.29 -21.66 2.25
CA LEU A 460 17.61 -22.42 1.05
C LEU A 460 18.87 -23.28 1.21
N SER A 461 19.89 -22.76 1.92
CA SER A 461 21.09 -23.55 2.24
C SER A 461 20.80 -24.76 3.13
N ARG A 462 19.78 -24.71 3.98
CA ARG A 462 19.36 -25.87 4.79
C ARG A 462 18.66 -26.91 3.93
N ILE A 463 17.82 -26.48 2.97
CA ILE A 463 17.16 -27.37 2.01
C ILE A 463 18.21 -28.07 1.14
N GLU A 464 19.11 -27.32 0.53
CA GLU A 464 20.18 -27.86 -0.32
C GLU A 464 21.04 -28.89 0.42
N LYS A 465 21.41 -28.62 1.69
CA LYS A 465 22.15 -29.58 2.53
C LYS A 465 21.36 -30.86 2.81
N ARG A 466 20.04 -30.75 3.05
CA ARG A 466 19.16 -31.90 3.28
C ARG A 466 19.04 -32.74 2.01
N GLU A 467 18.86 -32.11 0.86
CA GLU A 467 18.79 -32.79 -0.44
C GLU A 467 20.11 -33.47 -0.80
N ALA A 468 21.24 -32.80 -0.59
CA ALA A 468 22.57 -33.39 -0.83
C ALA A 468 22.83 -34.60 0.08
N ALA A 469 22.44 -34.53 1.35
CA ALA A 469 22.53 -35.65 2.27
C ALA A 469 21.62 -36.81 1.83
N ALA A 470 20.36 -36.53 1.46
CA ALA A 470 19.42 -37.54 0.97
C ALA A 470 19.90 -38.23 -0.30
N LYS A 471 20.40 -37.47 -1.29
CA LYS A 471 21.00 -38.00 -2.52
C LYS A 471 22.22 -38.88 -2.22
N ARG A 472 23.10 -38.43 -1.32
CA ARG A 472 24.28 -39.22 -0.90
C ARG A 472 23.88 -40.53 -0.23
N LEU A 473 22.88 -40.52 0.65
CA LEU A 473 22.36 -41.73 1.30
C LEU A 473 21.72 -42.69 0.29
N SER A 474 20.96 -42.17 -0.67
CA SER A 474 20.38 -42.96 -1.77
C SER A 474 21.45 -43.63 -2.63
N ILE A 475 22.52 -42.91 -2.99
CA ILE A 475 23.67 -43.47 -3.73
C ILE A 475 24.32 -44.60 -2.91
N TYR A 476 24.55 -44.42 -1.62
CA TYR A 476 25.12 -45.49 -0.80
C TYR A 476 24.19 -46.71 -0.70
N ALA A 477 22.87 -46.50 -0.55
CA ALA A 477 21.89 -47.58 -0.54
C ALA A 477 21.92 -48.40 -1.85
N LYS A 478 22.09 -47.73 -3.00
CA LYS A 478 22.13 -48.37 -4.32
C LYS A 478 23.46 -49.08 -4.63
N TYR A 479 24.59 -48.40 -4.43
CA TYR A 479 25.89 -48.88 -4.93
C TYR A 479 26.67 -49.73 -3.93
N LEU A 480 26.53 -49.50 -2.63
CA LEU A 480 27.33 -50.25 -1.64
C LEU A 480 27.04 -51.76 -1.65
N PRO A 481 25.77 -52.23 -1.74
CA PRO A 481 25.49 -53.65 -1.90
C PRO A 481 26.08 -54.25 -3.19
N LYS A 482 26.07 -53.48 -4.30
CA LYS A 482 26.64 -53.92 -5.58
C LYS A 482 28.16 -54.04 -5.52
N ILE A 483 28.83 -53.09 -4.88
CA ILE A 483 30.28 -53.16 -4.67
C ILE A 483 30.62 -54.41 -3.86
N ALA A 484 29.87 -54.72 -2.82
CA ALA A 484 30.07 -55.94 -2.04
C ALA A 484 29.84 -57.22 -2.87
N GLU A 485 28.81 -57.24 -3.72
CA GLU A 485 28.53 -58.36 -4.63
C GLU A 485 29.64 -58.56 -5.66
N PHE A 486 30.04 -57.50 -6.37
CA PHE A 486 31.08 -57.58 -7.39
C PHE A 486 32.46 -57.87 -6.80
N ALA A 487 32.78 -57.30 -5.64
CA ALA A 487 34.04 -57.60 -4.94
C ALA A 487 34.10 -59.06 -4.49
N ALA A 488 32.98 -59.64 -4.03
CA ALA A 488 32.92 -61.06 -3.68
C ALA A 488 33.08 -61.96 -4.91
N LYS A 489 32.44 -61.62 -6.03
CA LYS A 489 32.63 -62.33 -7.31
C LYS A 489 34.08 -62.27 -7.79
N ALA A 490 34.72 -61.10 -7.75
CA ALA A 490 36.10 -60.92 -8.18
C ALA A 490 37.12 -61.65 -7.28
N ALA A 491 36.80 -61.80 -5.99
CA ALA A 491 37.62 -62.54 -5.02
C ALA A 491 37.26 -64.03 -4.92
N GLU A 492 36.41 -64.56 -5.82
CA GLU A 492 35.90 -65.94 -5.84
C GLU A 492 35.27 -66.39 -4.51
N LYS A 493 34.68 -65.46 -3.75
CA LYS A 493 34.00 -65.76 -2.49
C LYS A 493 32.51 -66.07 -2.71
N PRO A 494 31.95 -67.10 -2.05
CA PRO A 494 30.57 -67.56 -2.28
C PRO A 494 29.49 -66.61 -1.73
N GLN A 495 29.82 -65.73 -0.78
CA GLN A 495 28.87 -64.77 -0.23
C GLN A 495 29.47 -63.36 -0.14
N PRO A 496 28.69 -62.32 -0.48
CA PRO A 496 29.11 -60.95 -0.28
C PRO A 496 29.19 -60.59 1.21
N PRO A 497 30.13 -59.72 1.62
CA PRO A 497 30.18 -59.21 2.98
C PRO A 497 28.91 -58.43 3.32
N ASP A 498 28.42 -58.57 4.55
CA ASP A 498 27.23 -57.85 5.00
C ASP A 498 27.53 -56.35 5.14
N VAL A 499 26.91 -55.55 4.28
CA VAL A 499 27.02 -54.09 4.25
C VAL A 499 26.02 -53.39 5.17
N MET A 500 25.03 -54.10 5.73
CA MET A 500 23.99 -53.51 6.59
C MET A 500 24.54 -52.81 7.85
N PRO A 501 25.60 -53.32 8.53
CA PRO A 501 26.19 -52.63 9.67
C PRO A 501 26.81 -51.27 9.29
N LEU A 502 27.39 -51.17 8.09
CA LEU A 502 27.96 -49.93 7.55
C LEU A 502 26.86 -48.95 7.12
N LEU A 503 25.82 -49.46 6.45
CA LEU A 503 24.66 -48.66 6.03
C LEU A 503 23.90 -48.09 7.24
N LYS A 504 23.68 -48.89 8.28
CA LYS A 504 23.08 -48.43 9.55
C LYS A 504 23.91 -47.34 10.23
N LYS A 505 25.24 -47.44 10.22
CA LYS A 505 26.13 -46.40 10.79
C LYS A 505 26.03 -45.06 10.05
N ILE A 506 25.69 -45.08 8.77
CA ILE A 506 25.57 -43.89 7.91
C ILE A 506 24.12 -43.35 7.92
N GLY A 507 23.19 -44.04 8.61
CA GLY A 507 21.79 -43.63 8.71
C GLY A 507 20.90 -44.12 7.58
N VAL A 508 21.36 -45.09 6.78
CA VAL A 508 20.55 -45.75 5.74
C VAL A 508 19.76 -46.90 6.38
N THR A 509 18.42 -46.85 6.26
CA THR A 509 17.54 -47.91 6.76
C THR A 509 17.36 -49.04 5.74
N LYS A 510 16.90 -50.20 6.22
CA LYS A 510 16.66 -51.37 5.36
C LYS A 510 15.61 -51.07 4.27
N GLU A 511 14.57 -50.32 4.62
CA GLU A 511 13.53 -49.84 3.70
C GLU A 511 14.09 -48.99 2.55
N MET A 512 15.10 -48.14 2.80
CA MET A 512 15.73 -47.34 1.75
C MET A 512 16.52 -48.20 0.75
N VAL A 513 17.08 -49.32 1.22
CA VAL A 513 17.80 -50.29 0.38
C VAL A 513 16.82 -51.12 -0.44
N ASP A 514 15.72 -51.54 0.18
CA ASP A 514 14.68 -52.33 -0.48
C ASP A 514 13.95 -51.50 -1.56
N LYS A 515 13.61 -50.23 -1.26
CA LYS A 515 13.05 -49.30 -2.24
C LYS A 515 13.98 -49.04 -3.42
N ALA A 516 15.29 -48.90 -3.17
CA ALA A 516 16.28 -48.73 -4.23
C ALA A 516 16.44 -49.98 -5.12
N ARG A 517 16.17 -51.18 -4.58
CA ARG A 517 16.13 -52.43 -5.34
C ARG A 517 14.86 -52.55 -6.18
N GLU A 518 13.71 -52.17 -5.63
CA GLU A 518 12.41 -52.16 -6.33
C GLU A 518 12.42 -51.17 -7.52
N GLU A 519 12.91 -49.95 -7.32
CA GLU A 519 13.04 -48.94 -8.39
C GLU A 519 13.95 -49.42 -9.54
N GLU A 520 14.92 -50.28 -9.25
CA GLU A 520 15.85 -50.81 -10.23
C GLU A 520 15.30 -52.06 -10.95
N GLN A 521 14.56 -52.92 -10.25
CA GLN A 521 13.83 -54.03 -10.87
C GLN A 521 12.79 -53.49 -11.86
N ALA A 522 12.02 -52.46 -11.46
CA ALA A 522 11.07 -51.80 -12.35
C ALA A 522 11.75 -51.15 -13.58
N ALA A 523 12.94 -50.57 -13.42
CA ALA A 523 13.71 -50.00 -14.54
C ALA A 523 14.30 -51.05 -15.49
N THR A 524 14.54 -52.27 -14.99
CA THR A 524 15.06 -53.39 -15.79
C THR A 524 13.95 -54.14 -16.52
N GLU A 525 12.71 -54.08 -16.03
CA GLU A 525 11.51 -54.61 -16.71
C GLU A 525 10.96 -53.70 -17.81
N LEU A 526 11.38 -52.43 -17.84
CA LEU A 526 11.01 -51.43 -18.85
C LEU A 526 11.98 -51.33 -20.03
N LEU A 527 13.11 -52.06 -19.97
CA LEU A 527 14.13 -52.21 -21.02
C LEU A 527 14.06 -53.62 -21.61
#